data_AF-A0A2E5QJF6-F1
#
_entry.id   AF-A0A2E5QJF6-F1
#
_cell.length_a   1.000
_cell.length_b   1.000
_cell.length_c   1.000
_cell.angle_alpha   90.00
_cell.angle_beta   90.00
_cell.angle_gamma   90.00
#
_symmetry.space_group_name_H-M   'P 1'
#
loop_
_entity.id
_entity.type
_entity.pdbx_description
1 polymer ?
#
loop_
_entity_poly.entity_id
_entity_poly.type
_entity_poly.pdbx_seq_one_letter_code
_entity_poly.pdbx_strand_id
1 'polypeptide(L)' 'MLKPGTPCPDFEIPHHLDGVAKLNDYKGKILILAFHPFSFTGG' A
#
# COMPACT_ATOMS: atom_id res chain seq x y z
N MET A 1 3.92 15.32 -3.50
CA MET A 1 2.47 15.09 -3.30
C MET A 1 1.90 14.40 -4.52
N LEU A 2 1.15 13.31 -4.32
CA LEU A 2 0.35 12.70 -5.39
C LEU A 2 -0.92 13.53 -5.59
N LYS A 3 -1.39 13.63 -6.84
CA LYS A 3 -2.64 14.32 -7.21
C LYS A 3 -3.59 13.33 -7.88
N PRO A 4 -4.92 13.55 -7.83
CA PRO A 4 -5.85 12.73 -8.60
C PRO A 4 -5.45 12.64 -10.08
N GLY A 5 -5.57 11.46 -10.68
CA GLY A 5 -5.15 11.19 -12.05
C GLY A 5 -3.65 10.93 -12.24
N THR A 6 -2.83 11.13 -11.21
CA THR A 6 -1.42 10.70 -11.25
C THR A 6 -1.38 9.17 -11.25
N PRO A 7 -0.64 8.53 -12.19
CA PRO A 7 -0.41 7.09 -12.12
C PRO A 7 0.15 6.69 -10.76
N CYS A 8 -0.34 5.58 -10.21
CA CYS A 8 0.22 5.04 -8.98
C CYS A 8 1.68 4.63 -9.25
N PRO A 9 2.66 5.09 -8.44
CA PRO A 9 4.04 4.66 -8.61
C PRO A 9 4.17 3.18 -8.27
N ASP A 10 5.11 2.49 -8.91
CA ASP A 10 5.48 1.14 -8.49
C ASP A 10 6.20 1.18 -7.14
N PHE A 11 5.84 0.25 -6.25
CA PHE A 11 6.48 0.09 -4.95
C PHE A 11 6.32 -1.35 -4.43
N GLU A 12 7.15 -1.65 -3.43
CA GLU A 12 7.14 -2.90 -2.67
C GLU A 12 7.16 -2.56 -1.17
N ILE A 13 6.38 -3.29 -0.37
CA ILE A 13 6.36 -3.15 1.09
C ILE A 13 6.59 -4.49 1.79
N PRO A 14 7.25 -4.51 2.96
CA PRO A 14 7.29 -5.70 3.80
C PRO A 14 5.87 -6.17 4.15
N HIS A 15 5.63 -7.47 4.04
CA HIS A 15 4.34 -8.07 4.37
C HIS A 15 4.35 -8.60 5.80
N HIS A 16 3.23 -8.47 6.51
CA HIS A 16 3.11 -8.84 7.93
C HIS A 16 3.15 -10.35 8.20
N LEU A 17 2.90 -11.19 7.19
CA LEU A 17 2.98 -12.66 7.25
C LEU A 17 4.28 -13.22 6.65
N ASP A 18 5.34 -12.41 6.59
CA ASP A 18 6.59 -12.67 5.85
C ASP A 18 6.52 -12.33 4.35
N GLY A 19 7.69 -12.02 3.79
CA GLY A 19 7.87 -11.67 2.37
C GLY A 19 7.59 -10.20 2.05
N VAL A 20 7.25 -9.95 0.78
CA VAL A 20 7.08 -8.62 0.21
C VAL A 20 5.79 -8.58 -0.59
N ALA A 21 4.97 -7.54 -0.38
CA ALA A 21 3.82 -7.24 -1.21
C ALA A 21 4.19 -6.23 -2.29
N LYS A 22 3.85 -6.52 -3.54
CA LYS A 22 4.12 -5.66 -4.71
C LYS A 22 2.82 -5.12 -5.27
N LEU A 23 2.84 -3.93 -5.85
CA LEU A 23 1.65 -3.34 -6.46
C LEU A 23 1.04 -4.25 -7.56
N ASN A 24 1.91 -4.92 -8.33
CA ASN A 24 1.50 -5.78 -9.44
C ASN A 24 0.75 -7.05 -8.99
N ASP A 25 0.88 -7.47 -7.72
CA ASP A 25 0.15 -8.61 -7.16
C ASP A 25 -1.38 -8.36 -7.13
N TYR A 26 -1.79 -7.09 -7.24
CA TYR A 26 -3.19 -6.64 -7.20
C TYR A 26 -3.72 -6.19 -8.57
N LYS A 27 -3.00 -6.48 -9.67
CA LYS A 27 -3.40 -6.06 -11.01
C LYS A 27 -4.79 -6.59 -11.40
N GLY A 28 -5.56 -5.75 -12.09
CA GLY A 28 -6.93 -6.08 -12.53
C GLY A 28 -8.00 -5.90 -11.46
N LYS A 29 -7.65 -5.36 -10.29
CA LYS A 29 -8.58 -5.02 -9.20
C LYS A 29 -8.58 -3.51 -8.95
N ILE A 30 -9.64 -3.02 -8.32
CA ILE A 30 -9.64 -1.70 -7.67
C ILE A 30 -8.90 -1.87 -6.35
N LEU A 31 -7.78 -1.16 -6.18
CA LEU A 31 -6.96 -1.19 -4.97
C LEU A 31 -7.06 0.14 -4.23
N ILE A 32 -7.26 0.07 -2.92
CA ILE A 32 -7.25 1.23 -2.00
C ILE A 32 -6.12 1.02 -1.00
N LEU A 33 -5.25 2.02 -0.84
CA LEU A 33 -4.13 1.99 0.10
C LEU A 33 -4.39 3.01 1.22
N ALA A 34 -4.27 2.55 2.47
CA ALA A 34 -4.41 3.38 3.65
C ALA A 34 -3.17 3.22 4.54
N PHE A 35 -2.55 4.34 4.90
CA PHE A 35 -1.39 4.38 5.79
C PHE A 35 -1.83 4.94 7.15
N HIS A 36 -1.33 4.36 8.23
CA HIS A 36 -1.52 4.87 9.59
C HIS A 36 -0.15 5.14 10.24
N PRO A 37 -0.06 6.08 11.20
CA PRO A 37 1.24 6.54 11.72
C PRO A 37 2.03 5.46 12.45
N PHE A 38 1.35 4.67 13.28
CA PHE A 38 1.94 3.59 14.07
C PHE A 38 0.85 2.59 14.46
N SER A 39 1.24 1.36 14.79
CA SER A 39 0.33 0.33 15.31
C SER A 39 0.13 0.51 16.82
N PHE A 40 -0.98 0.00 17.38
CA PHE A 40 -1.24 -0.02 18.83
C PHE A 40 -1.35 1.37 19.52
N THR A 41 -1.92 2.38 18.85
CA THR A 41 -2.01 3.77 19.36
C THR A 41 -3.40 4.17 19.91
N GLY A 42 -4.11 3.30 20.63
CA GLY A 42 -5.50 3.55 21.06
C GLY A 42 -5.78 3.22 22.53
N GLY A 43 -4.82 3.47 23.42
CA GLY A 43 -4.96 3.25 24.86
C GLY A 43 -5.86 4.26 25.57
#